data_AF-A0A177N0D2-F1
#
_entry.id   AF-A0A177N0D2-F1
#
_cell.length_a   1.000
_cell.length_b   1.000
_cell.length_c   1.000
_cell.angle_alpha   90.00
_cell.angle_beta   90.00
_cell.angle_gamma   90.00
#
_symmetry.space_group_name_H-M   'P 1'
#
loop_
_entity.id
_entity.type
_entity.pdbx_description
1 polymer ?
#
loop_
_entity_poly.entity_id
_entity_poly.type
_entity_poly.pdbx_seq_one_letter_code
_entity_poly.pdbx_strand_id
1 'polypeptide(L)'
;MLKGIVGLAEFKLDLVGGTIRLKKRPYGEKDSLELCLEDFAVFHDGEFYRFIICHACSDERWLRNLLAKLISTTWKVPAMPQLSAQQILIAEVFKTTRQHWNLAG
;
A
#
# COMPACT_ATOMS: atom_id res chain seq x y z
N MET A 1 12.92 -9.26 -1.62
CA MET A 1 11.97 -10.39 -1.54
C MET A 1 10.61 -9.83 -1.93
N LEU A 2 10.03 -10.01 -3.12
CA LEU A 2 9.64 -11.19 -3.90
C LEU A 2 9.84 -10.93 -5.42
N LYS A 3 11.09 -10.72 -5.87
CA LYS A 3 11.38 -10.66 -7.31
C LYS A 3 11.53 -12.10 -7.82
N GLY A 4 10.73 -12.49 -8.82
CA GLY A 4 10.91 -13.73 -9.59
C GLY A 4 10.04 -14.94 -9.22
N ILE A 5 9.21 -14.87 -8.17
CA ILE A 5 8.45 -16.05 -7.69
C ILE A 5 6.97 -15.99 -8.07
N VAL A 6 6.41 -14.79 -8.32
CA VAL A 6 4.98 -14.65 -8.57
C VAL A 6 4.65 -13.42 -9.42
N GLY A 7 3.80 -13.56 -10.44
CA GLY A 7 3.24 -12.46 -11.25
C GLY A 7 2.02 -11.80 -10.61
N LEU A 8 1.85 -10.48 -10.78
CA LEU A 8 0.63 -9.76 -10.37
C LEU A 8 -0.52 -10.18 -11.28
N ALA A 9 -1.59 -10.77 -10.72
CA ALA A 9 -2.72 -11.23 -11.52
C ALA A 9 -3.79 -10.14 -11.65
N GLU A 10 -4.08 -9.44 -10.55
CA GLU A 10 -5.06 -8.35 -10.54
C GLU A 10 -4.65 -7.25 -9.56
N PHE A 11 -4.89 -6.00 -9.94
CA PHE A 11 -4.77 -4.84 -9.09
C PHE A 11 -6.02 -3.98 -9.24
N LYS A 12 -6.67 -3.68 -8.12
CA LYS A 12 -7.84 -2.80 -8.06
C LYS A 12 -7.63 -1.74 -6.99
N LEU A 13 -7.81 -0.49 -7.38
CA LEU A 13 -7.77 0.66 -6.48
C LEU A 13 -9.19 1.24 -6.39
N ASP A 14 -9.75 1.21 -5.19
CA ASP A 14 -11.00 1.87 -4.84
C ASP A 14 -10.68 3.21 -4.17
N LEU A 15 -10.93 4.30 -4.91
CA LEU A 15 -10.68 5.66 -4.45
C LEU A 15 -11.67 6.09 -3.37
N VAL A 16 -12.91 5.60 -3.42
CA VAL A 16 -13.97 5.98 -2.49
C VAL A 16 -13.79 5.23 -1.17
N GLY A 17 -13.52 3.93 -1.25
CA GLY A 17 -13.28 3.07 -0.08
C GLY A 17 -11.86 3.15 0.47
N GLY A 18 -10.94 3.90 -0.15
CA GLY A 18 -9.54 3.97 0.28
C GLY A 18 -8.86 2.60 0.34
N THR A 19 -9.20 1.70 -0.60
CA THR A 19 -8.82 0.29 -0.54
C THR A 19 -8.04 -0.10 -1.80
N ILE A 20 -6.90 -0.77 -1.62
CA ILE A 20 -6.18 -1.45 -2.71
C ILE A 20 -6.40 -2.95 -2.54
N ARG A 21 -6.87 -3.63 -3.59
CA ARG A 21 -6.92 -5.09 -3.66
C ARG A 21 -5.89 -5.61 -4.65
N LEU A 22 -5.13 -6.58 -4.21
CA LEU A 22 -4.06 -7.24 -4.94
C LEU A 22 -4.38 -8.73 -4.95
N LYS A 23 -4.64 -9.26 -6.15
CA LYS A 23 -4.78 -10.70 -6.35
C LYS A 23 -3.55 -11.25 -7.04
N LYS A 24 -3.04 -12.35 -6.51
CA LYS A 24 -1.80 -12.95 -6.99
C LYS A 24 -1.93 -14.46 -7.04
N ARG A 25 -1.48 -15.09 -8.12
CA ARG A 25 -1.41 -16.56 -8.20
C ARG A 25 0.05 -17.00 -8.05
N PRO A 26 0.46 -17.60 -6.92
CA PRO A 26 1.78 -18.20 -6.77
C PRO A 26 2.08 -19.21 -7.88
N TYR A 27 3.33 -19.28 -8.33
CA TYR A 27 3.72 -20.27 -9.33
C TYR A 27 3.63 -21.68 -8.74
N GLY A 28 2.91 -22.58 -9.42
CA GLY A 28 2.69 -23.96 -8.96
C GLY A 28 1.48 -24.17 -8.04
N GLU A 29 0.80 -23.10 -7.61
CA GLU A 29 -0.41 -23.19 -6.79
C GLU A 29 -1.68 -23.12 -7.65
N LYS A 30 -2.73 -23.83 -7.21
CA LYS A 30 -4.05 -23.77 -7.86
C LYS A 30 -4.82 -22.50 -7.48
N ASP A 31 -4.69 -22.06 -6.23
CA ASP A 31 -5.48 -20.98 -5.68
C ASP A 31 -4.76 -19.64 -5.75
N SER A 32 -5.55 -18.57 -5.81
CA SER A 32 -5.03 -17.20 -5.83
C SER A 32 -5.04 -16.64 -4.42
N LEU A 33 -3.96 -15.99 -4.03
CA LEU A 33 -3.86 -15.20 -2.81
C LEU A 33 -4.51 -13.84 -3.02
N GLU A 34 -5.34 -13.42 -2.08
CA GLU A 34 -5.88 -12.07 -2.03
C GLU A 34 -5.29 -11.28 -0.86
N LEU A 35 -4.96 -10.03 -1.15
CA LEU A 35 -4.44 -9.07 -0.19
C LEU A 35 -5.18 -7.75 -0.38
N CYS A 36 -5.74 -7.21 0.70
CA CYS A 36 -6.28 -5.86 0.69
C CYS A 36 -5.48 -4.96 1.61
N LEU A 37 -5.25 -3.73 1.16
CA LEU A 37 -4.70 -2.63 1.95
C LEU A 37 -5.81 -1.61 2.12
N GLU A 38 -6.06 -1.23 3.36
CA GLU A 38 -7.15 -0.33 3.74
C GLU A 38 -6.58 0.82 4.57
N ASP A 39 -7.28 1.95 4.55
CA ASP A 39 -6.90 3.14 5.31
C ASP A 39 -5.45 3.61 5.05
N PHE A 40 -4.93 3.42 3.83
CA PHE A 40 -3.59 3.87 3.48
C PHE A 40 -3.55 5.40 3.22
N ALA A 41 -2.36 5.99 3.32
CA ALA A 41 -2.16 7.40 2.99
C ALA A 41 -0.87 7.63 2.21
N VAL A 42 -0.90 8.67 1.38
CA VAL A 42 0.29 9.26 0.76
C VAL A 42 0.40 10.70 1.26
N PHE A 43 1.54 11.06 1.82
CA PHE A 43 1.76 12.40 2.38
C PHE A 43 3.20 12.86 2.15
N HIS A 44 3.45 14.16 2.23
CA HIS A 44 4.79 14.72 2.17
C HIS A 44 5.26 15.03 3.61
N ASP A 45 6.41 14.52 4.04
CA ASP A 45 6.93 14.72 5.40
C ASP A 45 7.82 15.98 5.55
N GLY A 46 8.05 16.69 4.45
CA GLY A 46 8.95 17.85 4.37
C GLY A 46 10.17 17.60 3.49
N GLU A 47 10.61 16.35 3.38
CA GLU A 47 11.73 15.95 2.50
C GLU A 47 11.29 15.00 1.39
N PHE A 48 10.41 14.06 1.71
CA PHE A 48 9.99 13.01 0.79
C PHE A 48 8.48 12.77 0.85
N TYR A 49 7.93 12.30 -0.28
CA TYR A 49 6.67 11.61 -0.25
C TYR A 49 6.81 10.29 0.50
N ARG A 50 5.82 10.02 1.36
CA ARG A 50 5.71 8.86 2.21
C ARG A 50 4.41 8.13 1.91
N PHE A 51 4.47 6.81 2.01
CA PHE A 51 3.32 5.92 1.93
C PHE A 51 3.23 5.16 3.26
N ILE A 52 2.03 5.06 3.81
CA ILE A 52 1.75 4.28 5.03
C ILE A 52 0.51 3.43 4.80
N ILE A 53 0.56 2.19 5.29
CA ILE A 53 -0.59 1.28 5.34
C ILE A 53 -1.05 1.22 6.79
N CYS A 54 -2.29 1.63 7.07
CA CYS A 54 -2.84 1.56 8.42
C CYS A 54 -3.56 0.23 8.68
N HIS A 55 -4.11 -0.39 7.64
CA HIS A 55 -4.72 -1.70 7.76
C HIS A 55 -4.41 -2.58 6.54
N ALA A 56 -4.26 -3.88 6.79
CA ALA A 56 -4.07 -4.87 5.73
C ALA A 56 -4.71 -6.20 6.12
N CYS A 57 -5.29 -6.88 5.14
CA CYS A 57 -5.94 -8.17 5.33
C CYS A 57 -5.59 -9.15 4.20
N SER A 58 -5.77 -10.44 4.49
CA SER A 58 -5.59 -11.54 3.55
C SER A 58 -6.42 -12.74 3.99
N ASP A 59 -6.86 -13.54 3.04
CA ASP A 59 -7.48 -14.85 3.23
C ASP A 59 -6.54 -15.84 3.92
N GLU A 60 -5.25 -15.80 3.58
CA GLU A 60 -4.22 -16.69 4.12
C GLU A 60 -3.65 -16.26 5.48
N ARG A 61 -3.63 -17.20 6.44
CA ARG A 61 -3.17 -16.92 7.82
C ARG A 61 -1.69 -16.52 7.88
N TRP A 62 -0.83 -17.16 7.10
CA TRP A 62 0.60 -16.85 7.10
C TRP A 62 0.89 -15.46 6.49
N LEU A 63 0.10 -15.06 5.48
CA LEU A 63 0.24 -13.75 4.84
C LEU A 63 -0.25 -12.63 5.75
N ARG A 64 -1.33 -12.86 6.53
CA ARG A 64 -1.75 -11.94 7.61
C ARG A 64 -0.62 -11.64 8.61
N ASN A 65 0.11 -12.66 9.04
CA ASN A 65 1.25 -12.48 9.97
C ASN A 65 2.40 -11.67 9.35
N LEU A 66 2.63 -11.83 8.04
CA LEU A 66 3.63 -11.03 7.33
C LEU A 66 3.17 -9.57 7.19
N LEU A 67 1.90 -9.36 6.83
CA LEU A 67 1.30 -8.04 6.68
C LEU A 67 1.29 -7.23 7.97
N ALA A 68 1.08 -7.88 9.11
CA ALA A 68 1.14 -7.24 10.42
C ALA A 68 2.47 -6.50 10.68
N LYS A 69 3.57 -6.94 10.04
CA LYS A 69 4.88 -6.28 10.14
C LYS A 69 5.02 -5.04 9.24
N LEU A 70 4.13 -4.89 8.27
CA LEU A 70 4.14 -3.79 7.31
C LEU A 70 3.21 -2.65 7.76
N ILE A 71 2.14 -2.96 8.49
CA ILE A 71 1.22 -1.97 9.04
C ILE A 71 1.99 -0.94 9.89
N SER A 72 1.59 0.33 9.78
CA SER A 72 2.21 1.48 10.46
C SER A 72 3.67 1.77 10.09
N THR A 73 4.26 1.01 9.15
CA THR A 73 5.56 1.35 8.58
C THR A 73 5.38 2.41 7.51
N THR A 74 6.18 3.47 7.59
CA THR A 74 6.18 4.53 6.59
C THR A 74 7.30 4.28 5.58
N TRP A 75 6.94 4.07 4.32
CA TRP A 75 7.90 3.89 3.23
C TRP A 75 8.13 5.18 2.47
N LYS A 76 9.38 5.43 2.10
CA LYS A 76 9.75 6.50 1.17
C LYS A 76 9.27 6.14 -0.23
N VAL A 77 8.45 7.01 -0.81
CA VAL A 77 8.09 6.94 -2.23
C VAL A 77 9.26 7.49 -3.04
N PRO A 78 9.80 6.74 -4.02
CA PRO A 78 10.88 7.24 -4.87
C PRO A 78 10.47 8.52 -5.60
N ALA A 79 11.36 9.51 -5.63
CA ALA A 79 11.16 10.70 -6.44
C ALA A 79 11.13 10.29 -7.92
N MET A 80 10.09 10.70 -8.64
CA MET A 80 9.95 10.46 -10.07
C MET A 80 9.80 11.81 -10.76
N PRO A 81 10.90 12.48 -11.14
CA PRO A 81 10.86 13.86 -11.63
C PRO A 81 9.86 14.07 -12.78
N GLN A 82 9.83 13.12 -13.72
CA GLN A 82 8.90 13.11 -14.86
C GLN A 82 7.41 12.94 -14.48
N LEU A 83 7.13 12.55 -13.24
CA LEU A 83 5.78 12.33 -12.69
C LEU A 83 5.50 13.22 -11.46
N SER A 84 6.25 14.30 -11.26
CA SER A 84 6.17 15.14 -10.07
C SER A 84 4.77 15.71 -9.82
N ALA A 85 4.10 16.21 -10.86
CA ALA A 85 2.73 16.71 -10.76
C ALA A 85 1.72 15.61 -10.34
N GLN A 86 1.91 14.39 -10.85
CA GLN A 86 1.10 13.23 -10.51
C GLN A 86 1.36 12.80 -9.06
N GLN A 87 2.60 12.88 -8.57
CA GLN A 87 2.93 12.60 -7.17
C GLN A 87 2.26 13.59 -6.22
N ILE A 88 2.23 14.89 -6.57
CA ILE A 88 1.49 15.91 -5.82
C ILE A 88 -0.01 15.57 -5.81
N LEU A 89 -0.59 15.29 -6.97
CA LEU A 89 -2.02 14.98 -7.08
C LEU A 89 -2.39 13.72 -6.27
N ILE A 90 -1.59 12.65 -6.35
CA ILE A 90 -1.79 11.42 -5.58
C ILE A 90 -1.74 11.72 -4.09
N ALA A 91 -0.75 12.48 -3.62
CA ALA A 91 -0.66 12.87 -2.22
C ALA A 91 -1.85 13.74 -1.79
N GLU A 92 -2.39 14.58 -2.68
CA GLU A 92 -3.57 15.37 -2.38
C GLU A 92 -4.86 14.52 -2.32
N VAL A 93 -5.01 13.53 -3.19
CA VAL A 93 -6.16 12.62 -3.20
C VAL A 93 -6.12 11.67 -2.00
N PHE A 94 -4.94 11.20 -1.62
CA PHE A 94 -4.73 10.21 -0.56
C PHE A 94 -4.14 10.80 0.73
N LYS A 95 -4.15 12.13 0.91
CA LYS A 95 -3.93 12.74 2.23
C LYS A 95 -5.13 12.31 3.08
N THR A 96 -4.90 11.46 4.08
CA THR A 96 -6.00 10.94 4.89
C THR A 96 -6.77 12.10 5.55
N THR A 97 -8.10 12.07 5.48
CA THR A 97 -8.97 13.04 6.15
C THR A 97 -9.03 12.82 7.66
N ARG A 98 -8.49 11.70 8.16
CA ARG A 98 -8.35 11.45 9.60
C ARG A 98 -7.00 11.96 10.09
N GLN A 99 -6.96 13.26 10.41
CA GLN A 99 -5.91 13.84 11.25
C GLN A 99 -6.03 13.28 12.68
N HIS A 100 -5.50 12.09 12.91
CA HIS A 100 -5.14 11.62 14.25
C HIS A 100 -3.90 10.72 14.18
N TRP A 101 -2.87 11.19 13.47
CA TRP A 101 -1.54 10.63 13.59
C TRP A 101 -0.67 11.69 14.25
N ASN A 102 -0.57 11.61 15.58
CA ASN A 102 0.54 12.21 16.30
C ASN A 102 1.79 11.45 15.89
N LEU A 103 2.40 11.85 14.77
CA LEU A 103 3.76 11.46 14.41
C LEU A 103 4.73 12.33 15.23
N ALA A 104 4.69 12.13 16.55
CA ALA A 104 5.74 12.51 17.48
C ALA A 104 6.33 11.20 18.00
N GLY A 105 7.53 10.90 17.55
CA GLY A 105 8.31 9.71 17.87
C GLY A 105 9.56 9.69 17.01
#